data_AF-A0A7V9UU42-F1
#
_entry.id   AF-A0A7V9UU42-F1
#
_cell.length_a   1.000
_cell.length_b   1.000
_cell.length_c   1.000
_cell.angle_alpha   90.00
_cell.angle_beta   90.00
_cell.angle_gamma   90.00
#
_symmetry.space_group_name_H-M   'P 1'
#
loop_
_entity.id
_entity.type
_entity.pdbx_description
1 polymer ?
#
loop_
_entity_poly.entity_id
_entity_poly.type
_entity_poly.pdbx_seq_one_letter_code
_entity_poly.pdbx_strand_id
1 'polypeptide(L)' 'AMLSRGVCGIRGKTLIINLPGSPKGARECFDVIKIVLPHAVNLISGNSRH' A
#
# COMPACT_ATOMS: atom_id res chain seq x y z
N ALA A 1 9.61 -9.54 2.18
CA ALA A 1 8.37 -8.92 1.66
C ALA A 1 7.80 -7.95 2.71
N MET A 2 8.03 -6.64 2.55
CA MET A 2 7.61 -5.60 3.52
C MET A 2 6.09 -5.43 3.63
N LEU A 3 5.33 -5.93 2.65
CA LEU A 3 3.86 -5.95 2.63
C LEU A 3 3.25 -7.26 3.17
N SER A 4 4.06 -8.26 3.51
CA SER A 4 3.57 -9.64 3.75
C SER A 4 3.30 -9.96 5.22
N ARG A 5 3.51 -9.02 6.15
CA ARG A 5 3.40 -9.27 7.60
C ARG A 5 2.47 -8.31 8.34
N GLY A 6 2.09 -7.20 7.73
CA GLY A 6 0.94 -6.38 8.12
C GLY A 6 -0.09 -6.49 7.01
N VAL A 7 -1.30 -6.93 7.33
CA VAL A 7 -2.37 -7.24 6.36
C VAL A 7 -2.66 -6.01 5.48
N CYS A 8 -2.04 -5.90 4.29
CA CYS A 8 -2.46 -4.96 3.26
C CYS A 8 -3.16 -5.73 2.14
N GLY A 9 -4.11 -5.11 1.48
CA GLY A 9 -4.92 -5.78 0.47
C GLY A 9 -5.53 -4.80 -0.52
N ILE A 10 -6.13 -5.36 -1.56
CA ILE A 10 -6.82 -4.60 -2.60
C ILE A 10 -8.28 -5.05 -2.60
N ARG A 11 -9.21 -4.10 -2.56
CA ARG A 11 -10.65 -4.34 -2.70
C ARG A 11 -11.17 -3.59 -3.92
N GLY A 12 -11.38 -4.30 -5.02
CA GLY A 12 -11.71 -3.69 -6.31
C GLY A 12 -10.57 -2.79 -6.78
N LYS A 13 -10.83 -1.47 -6.88
CA LYS A 13 -9.83 -0.44 -7.23
C LYS A 13 -9.29 0.33 -6.02
N THR A 14 -9.51 -0.18 -4.80
CA THR A 14 -9.09 0.47 -3.55
C THR A 14 -7.94 -0.29 -2.91
N LEU A 15 -6.85 0.40 -2.60
CA LEU A 15 -5.72 -0.14 -1.84
C LEU A 15 -5.92 0.12 -0.35
N ILE A 16 -5.83 -0.93 0.47
CA ILE A 16 -5.98 -0.89 1.92
C ILE A 16 -4.63 -1.23 2.55
N ILE A 17 -4.12 -0.33 3.38
CA ILE A 17 -2.79 -0.45 3.99
C ILE A 17 -2.92 -0.27 5.50
N ASN A 18 -2.46 -1.26 6.25
CA ASN A 18 -2.37 -1.17 7.70
C ASN A 18 -1.06 -0.47 8.09
N LEU A 19 -1.16 0.57 8.90
CA LEU A 19 -0.03 1.30 9.46
C LEU A 19 0.07 1.07 10.98
N PRO A 20 1.25 1.23 11.60
CA PRO A 20 1.41 1.19 13.05
C PRO A 20 0.52 2.24 13.75
N GLY A 21 0.07 1.92 14.97
CA GLY A 21 -0.79 2.84 15.76
C GLY A 21 -0.08 4.09 16.28
N SER A 22 1.26 4.14 16.23
CA SER A 22 2.02 5.33 16.62
C SER A 22 2.21 6.29 15.44
N PRO A 23 2.05 7.61 15.61
CA PRO A 23 2.22 8.58 14.53
C PRO A 23 3.60 8.54 13.87
N LYS A 24 4.65 8.24 14.65
CA LYS A 24 6.02 8.10 14.15
C LYS A 24 6.15 6.88 13.23
N GLY A 25 5.70 5.71 13.70
CA GLY A 25 5.76 4.48 12.91
C GLY A 25 4.88 4.54 11.66
N ALA A 26 3.71 5.19 11.73
CA ALA A 26 2.87 5.44 10.58
C ALA A 26 3.59 6.28 9.51
N ARG A 27 4.29 7.35 9.92
CA ARG A 27 5.01 8.23 8.99
C ARG A 27 6.22 7.54 8.36
N GLU A 28 7.02 6.83 9.15
CA GLU A 28 8.17 6.05 8.65
C GLU A 28 7.72 4.95 7.68
N CYS A 29 6.68 4.18 8.03
CA CYS A 29 6.11 3.18 7.13
C CYS A 29 5.51 3.83 5.87
N PHE A 30 4.82 4.97 6.01
CA PHE A 30 4.22 5.69 4.89
C PHE A 30 5.28 6.20 3.90
N ASP A 31 6.39 6.76 4.38
CA ASP A 31 7.46 7.26 3.52
C ASP A 31 8.10 6.16 2.67
N VAL A 32 8.23 4.95 3.22
CA VAL A 32 8.70 3.77 2.45
C VAL A 32 7.72 3.37 1.36
N ILE A 33 6.41 3.29 1.68
CA ILE A 33 5.40 2.88 0.69
C ILE A 33 5.07 3.98 -0.33
N LYS A 34 5.30 5.25 0.00
CA LYS A 34 4.98 6.40 -0.86
C LYS A 34 5.58 6.27 -2.26
N ILE A 35 6.77 5.69 -2.36
CA ILE A 35 7.49 5.49 -3.62
C ILE A 35 6.77 4.46 -4.51
N VAL A 36 6.13 3.45 -3.91
CA VAL A 36 5.43 2.38 -4.63
C VAL A 36 3.94 2.64 -4.81
N LEU A 37 3.36 3.61 -4.09
CA LEU A 37 1.94 3.98 -4.20
C LEU A 37 1.51 4.33 -5.63
N PRO A 38 2.24 5.14 -6.43
CA PRO A 38 1.84 5.45 -7.80
C PRO A 38 1.75 4.20 -8.68
N HIS A 39 2.70 3.27 -8.53
CA HIS A 39 2.68 2.02 -9.26
C HIS A 39 1.52 1.12 -8.81
N ALA A 40 1.30 0.99 -7.50
CA ALA A 40 0.20 0.23 -6.94
C ALA A 40 -1.18 0.79 -7.38
N VAL A 41 -1.34 2.11 -7.39
CA VAL A 41 -2.56 2.78 -7.88
C VAL A 41 -2.78 2.54 -9.37
N ASN A 42 -1.70 2.52 -10.18
CA ASN A 42 -1.81 2.19 -11.60
C ASN A 42 -2.26 0.73 -11.82
N LEU A 43 -1.69 -0.21 -11.05
CA LEU A 43 -2.08 -1.63 -11.10
C LEU A 43 -3.57 -1.82 -10.75
N ILE A 44 -4.06 -1.23 -9.65
CA ILE A 44 -5.46 -1.38 -9.22
C ILE A 44 -6.46 -0.59 -10.08
N SER A 45 -6.02 0.45 -10.80
CA SER A 45 -6.91 1.25 -11.64
C SER A 45 -7.39 0.50 -12.89
N GLY A 46 -6.77 -0.64 -13.20
CA GLY A 46 -7.14 -1.52 -14.31
C GLY A 46 -6.14 -1.52 -15.46
N ASN A 47 -4.91 -1.02 -15.26
CA ASN A 47 -3.85 -1.10 -16.28
C ASN A 47 -3.12 -2.45 -16.28
N SER A 48 -3.61 -3.41 -15.51
CA SER A 48 -3.20 -4.81 -15.55
C SER A 48 -4.39 -5.64 -16.05
N ARG A 49 -4.59 -5.65 -17.37
CA ARG A 49 -5.19 -6.81 -18.03
C ARG A 49 -4.14 -7.93 -17.94
N HIS A 50 -4.35 -8.86 -17.02
CA HIS A 50 -3.95 -10.25 -17.20
C HIS A 50 -5.24 -11.04 -17.38
#